data_AF-A0A6L8K7G7-F1
#
_entry.id   AF-A0A6L8K7G7-F1
#
_cell.length_a   1.000
_cell.length_b   1.000
_cell.length_c   1.000
_cell.angle_alpha   90.00
_cell.angle_beta   90.00
_cell.angle_gamma   90.00
#
_symmetry.space_group_name_H-M   'P 1'
#
loop_
_entity.id
_entity.type
_entity.pdbx_description
1 polymer ?
#
loop_
_entity_poly.entity_id
_entity_poly.type
_entity_poly.pdbx_seq_one_letter_code
_entity_poly.pdbx_strand_id
1 'polypeptide(L)'
;MDKQLAQIAAAAFVDATEGRWPLPKIDILDDGTFVLFSVELPFFEPLGQNHPTCKVVTKLLDELIPSHPTQPFGSWIIAFISYETVVDAI
;
A
#
# COMPACT_ATOMS: atom_id res chain seq x y z
N MET A 1 14.29 1.13 12.60
CA MET A 1 12.94 1.72 12.51
C MET A 1 12.14 1.05 11.40
N ASP A 2 12.81 0.75 10.28
CA ASP A 2 12.18 0.34 9.01
C ASP A 2 11.49 -1.03 9.03
N LYS A 3 12.12 -2.07 9.61
CA LYS A 3 11.51 -3.42 9.63
C LYS A 3 10.21 -3.50 10.45
N GLN A 4 10.12 -2.70 11.53
CA GLN A 4 8.95 -2.70 12.39
C GLN A 4 7.78 -1.97 11.73
N LEU A 5 8.05 -0.84 11.07
CA LEU A 5 7.05 -0.11 10.29
C LEU A 5 6.50 -0.99 9.16
N ALA A 6 7.38 -1.66 8.40
CA ALA A 6 6.96 -2.57 7.33
C ALA A 6 6.07 -3.71 7.84
N GLN A 7 6.39 -4.32 8.98
CA GLN A 7 5.55 -5.39 9.56
C GLN A 7 4.18 -4.89 10.01
N ILE A 8 4.13 -3.73 10.67
CA ILE A 8 2.85 -3.13 11.12
C ILE A 8 2.00 -2.74 9.90
N ALA A 9 2.62 -2.13 8.90
CA ALA A 9 1.98 -1.76 7.65
C ALA A 9 1.43 -2.96 6.87
N ALA A 10 2.17 -4.07 6.81
CA ALA A 10 1.70 -5.31 6.19
C ALA A 10 0.50 -5.91 6.93
N ALA A 11 0.56 -5.96 8.26
CA ALA A 11 -0.54 -6.48 9.08
C ALA A 11 -1.81 -5.60 8.92
N ALA A 12 -1.64 -4.29 9.04
CA ALA A 12 -2.70 -3.30 8.84
C ALA A 12 -3.36 -3.44 7.46
N PHE A 13 -2.55 -3.62 6.41
CA PHE A 13 -3.05 -3.86 5.06
C PHE A 13 -3.87 -5.15 4.93
N VAL A 14 -3.38 -6.27 5.48
CA VAL A 14 -4.11 -7.55 5.45
C VAL A 14 -5.44 -7.44 6.19
N ASP A 15 -5.45 -6.79 7.35
CA ASP A 15 -6.66 -6.57 8.15
C ASP A 15 -7.68 -5.70 7.40
N ALA A 16 -7.24 -4.59 6.81
CA ALA A 16 -8.11 -3.67 6.05
C ALA A 16 -8.68 -4.28 4.76
N THR A 17 -7.97 -5.25 4.19
CA THR A 17 -8.39 -5.93 2.97
C THR A 17 -9.20 -7.19 3.24
N GLU A 18 -9.36 -7.59 4.51
CA GLU A 18 -9.97 -8.87 4.92
C GLU A 18 -9.30 -10.07 4.22
N GLY A 19 -8.02 -9.95 3.87
CA GLY A 19 -7.28 -10.96 3.10
C GLY A 19 -7.72 -11.13 1.64
N ARG A 20 -8.50 -10.20 1.08
CA ARG A 20 -8.92 -10.24 -0.34
C ARG A 20 -7.75 -10.08 -1.31
N TRP A 21 -6.71 -9.35 -0.89
CA TRP A 21 -5.50 -9.16 -1.67
C TRP A 21 -4.36 -9.99 -1.09
N PRO A 22 -3.44 -10.50 -1.94
CA PRO A 22 -2.23 -11.15 -1.48
C PRO A 22 -1.41 -10.23 -0.57
N LEU A 23 -0.58 -10.85 0.27
CA LEU A 23 0.32 -10.12 1.16
C LEU A 23 1.24 -9.20 0.33
N PRO A 24 1.28 -7.88 0.61
CA PRO A 24 2.13 -6.98 -0.13
C PRO A 24 3.59 -7.20 0.22
N LYS A 25 4.46 -7.08 -0.78
CA LYS A 25 5.87 -6.75 -0.53
C LYS A 25 5.95 -5.28 -0.15
N ILE A 26 6.67 -4.96 0.91
CA ILE A 26 6.82 -3.57 1.39
C ILE A 26 8.28 -3.15 1.26
N ASP A 27 8.50 -2.08 0.52
CA ASP A 27 9.80 -1.44 0.36
C ASP A 27 9.74 -0.04 0.99
N ILE A 28 10.72 0.29 1.83
CA ILE A 28 10.86 1.61 2.44
C ILE A 28 11.93 2.36 1.65
N LEU A 29 11.52 3.46 1.02
CA LEU A 29 12.32 4.27 0.11
C LEU A 29 12.58 5.65 0.72
N ASP A 30 13.36 6.47 0.01
CA ASP A 30 13.66 7.85 0.38
C ASP A 30 14.11 8.01 1.84
N ASP A 31 15.07 7.18 2.26
CA ASP A 31 15.67 7.19 3.61
C ASP A 31 14.63 7.05 4.75
N GLY A 32 13.57 6.26 4.51
CA GLY A 32 12.55 6.00 5.54
C GLY A 32 11.29 6.83 5.41
N THR A 33 11.22 7.74 4.43
CA THR A 33 10.11 8.69 4.32
C THR A 33 8.98 8.21 3.41
N PHE A 34 9.26 7.25 2.52
CA PHE A 34 8.27 6.73 1.58
C PHE A 34 8.08 5.22 1.72
N VAL A 35 6.84 4.75 1.67
CA VAL A 35 6.51 3.33 1.78
C VAL A 35 5.80 2.83 0.52
N LEU A 36 6.46 1.93 -0.22
CA LEU A 36 5.90 1.27 -1.39
C LEU A 36 5.33 -0.09 -1.01
N PHE A 37 4.04 -0.29 -1.24
CA PHE A 37 3.38 -1.60 -1.16
C PHE A 37 3.24 -2.16 -2.56
N SER A 38 3.80 -3.33 -2.83
CA SER A 38 3.68 -4.04 -4.10
C SER A 38 2.81 -5.28 -3.91
N VAL A 39 1.66 -5.34 -4.58
CA VAL A 39 0.69 -6.42 -4.46
C VAL A 39 0.67 -7.19 -5.78
N GLU A 40 1.20 -8.41 -5.78
CA GLU A 40 1.14 -9.28 -6.96
C GLU A 40 -0.24 -9.92 -7.09
N LEU A 41 -0.97 -9.58 -8.16
CA LEU A 41 -2.28 -10.11 -8.47
C LEU A 41 -2.17 -11.23 -9.52
N PRO A 42 -2.66 -12.45 -9.22
CA PRO A 42 -2.67 -13.56 -10.19
C PRO A 42 -3.61 -13.31 -11.37
N PHE A 43 -4.62 -12.46 -11.20
CA PHE A 43 -5.52 -11.97 -12.23
C PHE A 43 -5.84 -10.50 -11.98
N PHE A 44 -5.91 -9.70 -13.05
CA PHE A 44 -6.27 -8.29 -12.94
C PHE A 44 -7.79 -8.15 -12.86
N GLU A 45 -8.26 -7.67 -11.71
CA GLU A 45 -9.59 -7.11 -11.57
C GLU A 45 -9.42 -5.68 -11.05
N PRO A 46 -9.68 -4.65 -11.87
CA PRO A 46 -9.56 -3.26 -11.44
C PRO A 46 -10.60 -3.00 -10.36
N LEU A 47 -10.15 -2.83 -9.12
CA LEU A 47 -11.04 -2.47 -8.02
C LEU A 47 -11.50 -1.01 -8.18
N GLY A 48 -10.70 -0.19 -8.83
CA GLY A 48 -10.96 1.23 -9.03
C GLY A 48 -10.87 2.01 -7.71
N GLN A 49 -10.45 3.27 -7.76
CA GLN A 49 -10.26 4.10 -6.55
C GLN A 49 -11.52 4.24 -5.68
N ASN A 50 -12.70 4.04 -6.26
CA ASN A 50 -13.97 4.11 -5.54
C ASN A 50 -14.35 2.85 -4.78
N HIS A 51 -13.59 1.76 -4.90
CA HIS A 51 -13.88 0.52 -4.17
C HIS A 51 -13.88 0.79 -2.66
N PRO A 52 -14.85 0.24 -1.90
CA PRO A 52 -14.88 0.38 -0.45
C PRO A 52 -13.57 -0.03 0.23
N THR A 53 -12.94 -1.12 -0.23
CA THR A 53 -11.65 -1.59 0.29
C THR A 53 -10.53 -0.56 0.06
N CYS A 54 -10.47 0.08 -1.11
CA CYS A 54 -9.47 1.10 -1.40
C CYS A 54 -9.58 2.27 -0.42
N LYS A 55 -10.81 2.72 -0.12
CA LYS A 55 -11.07 3.80 0.85
C LYS A 55 -10.66 3.44 2.28
N VAL A 56 -10.97 2.21 2.71
CA VAL A 56 -10.61 1.73 4.05
C VAL A 56 -9.09 1.65 4.18
N VAL A 57 -8.41 1.07 3.20
CA VAL A 57 -6.94 0.94 3.19
C VAL A 57 -6.27 2.31 3.14
N THR A 58 -6.75 3.22 2.29
CA THR A 58 -6.22 4.59 2.19
C THR A 58 -6.27 5.30 3.53
N LYS A 59 -7.45 5.30 4.17
CA LYS A 59 -7.62 5.93 5.48
C LYS A 59 -6.68 5.33 6.52
N LEU A 60 -6.54 4.00 6.54
CA LEU A 60 -5.66 3.32 7.49
C LEU A 60 -4.19 3.67 7.27
N LEU A 61 -3.74 3.74 6.01
CA LEU A 61 -2.35 4.08 5.69
C LEU A 61 -2.05 5.56 5.97
N ASP A 62 -2.99 6.46 5.74
CA ASP A 62 -2.85 7.88 6.12
C ASP A 62 -2.74 8.07 7.64
N GLU A 63 -3.47 7.27 8.43
CA GLU A 63 -3.38 7.29 9.89
C GLU A 63 -2.06 6.67 10.39
N LEU A 64 -1.58 5.61 9.74
CA LEU A 64 -0.38 4.88 10.13
C LEU A 64 0.92 5.55 9.68
N ILE A 65 0.92 6.14 8.48
CA ILE A 65 2.07 6.72 7.81
C ILE A 65 1.77 8.21 7.62
N PRO A 66 2.10 9.05 8.61
CA PRO A 66 1.79 10.47 8.53
C PRO A 66 2.55 11.13 7.38
N SER A 67 1.91 12.12 6.76
CA SER A 67 2.51 12.89 5.68
C SER A 67 3.83 13.53 6.14
N HIS A 68 4.89 13.31 5.35
CA HIS A 68 6.16 13.97 5.60
C HIS A 68 6.14 15.42 5.09
N PRO A 69 6.68 16.41 5.84
CA PRO A 69 6.63 17.83 5.46
C PRO A 69 7.25 18.15 4.09
N THR A 70 8.16 17.30 3.61
CA THR A 70 8.86 17.46 2.33
C THR A 70 8.30 16.59 1.20
N GLN A 71 7.26 15.79 1.46
CA GLN A 71 6.61 14.94 0.45
C GLN A 71 5.15 15.37 0.26
N PRO A 72 4.88 16.30 -0.68
CA PRO A 72 3.53 16.80 -0.91
C PRO A 72 2.61 15.78 -1.60
N PHE A 73 3.14 14.67 -2.13
CA PHE A 73 2.40 13.68 -2.92
C PHE A 73 2.11 12.37 -2.15
N GLY A 74 2.05 12.44 -0.82
CA GLY A 74 1.82 11.28 0.05
C GLY A 74 3.12 10.58 0.43
N SER A 75 3.08 9.83 1.54
CA SER A 75 4.23 9.10 2.10
C SER A 75 4.13 7.60 1.87
N TRP A 76 3.18 7.16 1.06
CA TRP A 76 2.98 5.78 0.68
C TRP A 76 2.30 5.65 -0.68
N ILE A 77 2.43 4.49 -1.31
CA ILE A 77 1.67 4.09 -2.51
C ILE A 77 1.41 2.59 -2.49
N ILE A 78 0.26 2.15 -3.00
CA ILE A 78 0.01 0.73 -3.29
C ILE A 78 0.02 0.51 -4.79
N ALA A 79 1.01 -0.24 -5.27
CA ALA A 79 1.11 -0.68 -6.65
C ALA A 79 0.55 -2.11 -6.79
N PHE A 80 -0.46 -2.27 -7.64
CA PHE A 80 -0.94 -3.59 -8.05
C PHE A 80 -0.20 -4.05 -9.28
N ILE A 81 0.40 -5.23 -9.21
CA ILE A 81 1.30 -5.77 -10.23
C ILE A 81 0.71 -7.06 -10.77
N SER A 82 0.62 -7.18 -12.08
CA SER A 82 0.25 -8.42 -12.75
C SER A 82 1.20 -8.65 -13.92
N TYR A 83 1.77 -9.85 -14.04
CA TYR A 83 2.74 -10.20 -15.08
C TYR A 83 3.86 -9.13 -15.22
N GLU A 84 4.48 -8.76 -14.10
CA GLU A 84 5.56 -7.76 -14.01
C GLU A 84 5.18 -6.33 -14.42
N THR A 85 3.90 -6.07 -14.68
CA THR A 85 3.40 -4.75 -15.08
C THR A 85 2.54 -4.16 -13.97
N VAL A 86 2.74 -2.87 -13.67
CA VAL A 86 1.83 -2.12 -12.78
C VAL A 86 0.50 -1.92 -13.53
N VAL A 87 -0.58 -2.46 -12.98
CA VAL A 87 -1.91 -2.46 -13.59
C VAL A 87 -2.88 -1.50 -12.93
N ASP A 88 -2.64 -1.14 -11.66
CA ASP A 88 -3.38 -0.11 -10.93
C ASP A 88 -2.50 0.45 -9.78
N ALA A 89 -2.85 1.63 -9.27
CA ALA A 89 -2.24 2.19 -8.08
C ALA A 89 -3.22 3.03 -7.26
N ILE A 90 -3.07 2.94 -5.94
CA ILE A 90 -3.79 3.77 -4.95
C ILE A 90 -2.77 4.64 -4.24
#